data_AF-A0A9X5XNL4-F1
#
_entry.id   AF-A0A9X5XNL4-F1
#
_cell.length_a   1.000
_cell.length_b   1.000
_cell.length_c   1.000
_cell.angle_alpha   90.00
_cell.angle_beta   90.00
_cell.angle_gamma   90.00
#
_symmetry.space_group_name_H-M   'P 1'
#
loop_
_entity.id
_entity.type
_entity.pdbx_description
1 polymer ?
#
loop_
_entity_poly.entity_id
_entity_poly.type
_entity_poly.pdbx_seq_one_letter_code
_entity_poly.pdbx_strand_id
1 'polypeptide(L)'
;MPFTPSEIKSKEFTRVKNGLEPTEVANYLDQLSTEIERLKEDKKQLEKVIEERDTNIKSYQDVHQSVSDALVQAQKAGEETKLAANKDAEATIAKAQAQADQIVNDAIEKARRLAFQTEDMKRQSKVFRSRFRMLVEAQLDLLKNEDWDYLLNYDLDAEQVTLEDIHHLNDNDLTEEEKAMKNNAQSQSQSTQTSETSSTSQSDSTSTSQSESTNLK
;
A
#
# COMPACT_ATOMS: atom_id res chain seq x y z
N MET A 1 22.69 42.55 84.86
CA MET A 1 23.86 42.76 85.74
C MET A 1 23.42 43.58 86.94
N PRO A 2 23.97 43.32 88.14
CA PRO A 2 23.47 43.91 89.38
C PRO A 2 23.90 45.37 89.62
N PHE A 3 24.78 45.95 88.79
CA PHE A 3 25.23 47.34 88.93
C PHE A 3 25.39 48.03 87.58
N THR A 4 24.99 49.31 87.50
CA THR A 4 25.21 50.17 86.32
C THR A 4 26.51 50.98 86.44
N PRO A 5 27.15 51.40 85.32
CA PRO A 5 28.34 52.26 85.37
C PRO A 5 28.13 53.51 86.26
N SER A 6 26.94 54.12 86.15
CA SER A 6 26.52 55.26 86.97
C SER A 6 26.40 54.94 88.47
N GLU A 7 25.95 53.74 88.84
CA GLU A 7 25.90 53.26 90.23
C GLU A 7 27.29 52.98 90.81
N ILE A 8 28.25 52.57 89.98
CA ILE A 8 29.64 52.35 90.39
C ILE A 8 30.34 53.69 90.67
N LYS A 9 30.07 54.70 89.84
CA LYS A 9 30.62 56.05 90.00
C LYS A 9 30.03 56.84 91.18
N SER A 10 28.78 56.55 91.56
CA SER A 10 28.08 57.20 92.68
C SER A 10 28.17 56.43 94.00
N LYS A 11 29.00 55.38 94.07
CA LYS A 11 29.14 54.55 95.27
C LYS A 11 29.96 55.27 96.35
N GLU A 12 29.34 55.56 97.48
CA GLU A 12 30.02 56.09 98.66
C GLU A 12 30.49 54.96 99.61
N PHE A 13 31.69 55.13 100.18
CA PHE A 13 32.28 54.22 101.15
C PHE A 13 32.50 54.90 102.51
N THR A 14 32.32 54.15 103.60
CA THR A 14 32.62 54.60 104.97
C THR A 14 34.12 54.74 105.19
N ARG A 15 34.58 55.87 105.76
CA ARG A 15 36.00 56.10 106.10
C ARG A 15 36.41 55.38 107.39
N VAL A 16 37.56 54.70 107.37
CA VAL A 16 38.15 53.98 108.53
C VAL A 16 39.62 54.43 108.71
N LYS A 17 40.12 54.47 109.95
CA LYS A 17 41.45 55.06 110.31
C LYS A 17 42.67 54.50 109.56
N ASN A 18 42.60 53.29 109.01
CA ASN A 18 43.65 52.66 108.18
C ASN A 18 43.10 52.22 106.81
N GLY A 19 42.15 52.96 106.23
CA GLY A 19 41.52 52.65 104.95
C GLY A 19 42.36 53.06 103.73
N LEU A 20 41.91 52.62 102.55
CA LEU A 20 42.46 53.08 101.27
C LEU A 20 42.22 54.59 101.05
N GLU A 21 43.10 55.19 100.25
CA GLU A 21 43.04 56.61 99.93
C GLU A 21 41.78 56.92 99.07
N PRO A 22 40.94 57.89 99.46
CA PRO A 22 39.67 58.14 98.78
C PRO A 22 39.79 58.55 97.31
N THR A 23 40.85 59.26 96.93
CA THR A 23 41.07 59.78 95.57
C THR A 23 41.47 58.67 94.61
N GLU A 24 42.33 57.75 95.04
CA GLU A 24 42.77 56.57 94.31
C GLU A 24 41.61 55.61 94.06
N VAL A 25 40.77 55.38 95.07
CA VAL A 25 39.55 54.58 94.94
C VAL A 25 38.56 55.23 93.95
N ALA A 26 38.38 56.55 94.02
CA ALA A 26 37.50 57.27 93.08
C ALA A 26 38.00 57.19 91.63
N ASN A 27 39.32 57.35 91.41
CA ASN A 27 39.93 57.20 90.08
C ASN A 27 39.79 55.77 89.54
N TYR A 28 39.97 54.75 90.39
CA TYR A 28 39.79 53.36 89.99
C TYR A 28 38.33 53.02 89.65
N LEU A 29 37.37 53.56 90.42
CA LEU A 29 35.94 53.42 90.11
C LEU A 29 35.56 54.10 88.78
N ASP A 30 36.17 55.23 88.44
CA ASP A 30 35.91 55.90 87.16
C ASP A 30 36.46 55.10 85.97
N GLN A 31 37.66 54.53 86.11
CA GLN A 31 38.24 53.60 85.13
C GLN A 31 37.39 52.33 85.00
N LEU A 32 36.93 51.75 86.11
CA LEU A 32 36.08 50.56 86.13
C LEU A 32 34.70 50.84 85.49
N SER A 33 34.11 52.00 85.78
CA SER A 33 32.86 52.45 85.15
C SER A 33 33.03 52.54 83.63
N THR A 34 34.11 53.15 83.16
CA THR A 34 34.40 53.32 81.74
C THR A 34 34.60 51.97 81.03
N GLU A 35 35.34 51.05 81.64
CA GLU A 35 35.58 49.71 81.06
C GLU A 35 34.31 48.85 81.05
N ILE A 36 33.46 48.93 82.07
CA ILE A 36 32.16 48.24 82.08
C ILE A 36 31.22 48.79 81.01
N GLU A 37 31.22 50.11 80.80
CA GLU A 37 30.42 50.75 79.77
C GLU A 37 30.89 50.32 78.37
N ARG A 38 32.20 50.29 78.13
CA ARG A 38 32.81 49.74 76.91
C ARG A 38 32.42 48.26 76.70
N LEU A 39 32.60 47.40 77.70
CA LEU A 39 32.25 45.98 77.61
C LEU A 39 30.76 45.76 77.30
N LYS A 40 29.89 46.63 77.82
CA LYS A 40 28.45 46.58 77.55
C LYS A 40 28.13 46.96 76.11
N GLU A 41 28.79 47.98 75.57
CA GLU A 41 28.64 48.37 74.16
C GLU A 41 29.21 47.28 73.23
N ASP A 42 30.40 46.75 73.52
CA ASP A 42 31.00 45.64 72.77
C ASP A 42 30.07 44.40 72.77
N LYS A 43 29.49 44.06 73.93
CA LYS A 43 28.52 42.97 74.04
C LYS A 43 27.29 43.22 73.17
N LYS A 44 26.73 44.43 73.19
CA LYS A 44 25.56 44.80 72.39
C LYS A 44 25.87 44.73 70.88
N GLN A 45 27.06 45.14 70.47
CA GLN A 45 27.51 45.03 69.08
C GLN A 45 27.68 43.57 68.67
N LEU A 46 28.30 42.74 69.51
CA LEU A 46 28.45 41.30 69.27
C LEU A 46 27.09 40.61 69.18
N GLU A 47 26.15 40.90 70.07
CA GLU A 47 24.78 40.36 70.04
C GLU A 47 24.08 40.72 68.73
N LYS A 48 24.22 41.98 68.26
CA LYS A 48 23.67 42.41 66.97
C LYS A 48 24.28 41.66 65.79
N VAL A 49 25.61 41.47 65.79
CA VAL A 49 26.29 40.70 64.74
C VAL A 49 25.84 39.24 64.75
N ILE A 50 25.67 38.64 65.92
CA ILE A 50 25.16 37.26 66.04
C ILE A 50 23.75 37.17 65.44
N GLU A 51 22.86 38.10 65.77
CA GLU A 51 21.49 38.11 65.25
C GLU A 51 21.46 38.29 63.71
N GLU A 52 22.30 39.17 63.16
CA GLU A 52 22.47 39.33 61.72
C GLU A 52 23.05 38.08 61.05
N ARG A 53 23.96 37.37 61.70
CA ARG A 53 24.54 36.14 61.17
C ARG A 53 23.53 34.99 61.21
N ASP A 54 22.79 34.86 62.30
CA ASP A 54 21.75 33.83 62.45
C ASP A 54 20.63 34.02 61.43
N THR A 55 20.21 35.26 61.16
CA THR A 55 19.21 35.57 60.13
C THR A 55 19.73 35.23 58.72
N ASN A 56 20.99 35.55 58.42
CA ASN A 56 21.61 35.18 57.15
C ASN A 56 21.74 33.66 56.98
N ILE A 57 22.11 32.93 58.04
CA ILE A 57 22.21 31.46 58.02
C ILE A 57 20.84 30.84 57.71
N LYS A 58 19.78 31.32 58.36
CA LYS A 58 18.40 30.86 58.08
C LYS A 58 18.01 31.10 56.62
N SER A 59 18.26 32.29 56.10
CA SER A 59 18.02 32.62 54.68
C SER A 59 18.77 31.67 53.74
N TYR A 60 20.05 31.38 54.03
CA TYR A 60 20.82 30.42 53.22
C TYR A 60 20.28 28.99 53.33
N GLN A 61 19.82 28.56 54.51
CA GLN A 61 19.17 27.26 54.67
C GLN A 61 17.86 27.18 53.87
N ASP A 62 17.05 28.22 53.89
CA ASP A 62 15.79 28.27 53.13
C ASP A 62 16.06 28.23 51.61
N VAL A 63 17.06 28.98 51.14
CA VAL A 63 17.48 28.96 49.74
C VAL A 63 18.02 27.57 49.37
N HIS A 64 18.86 26.97 50.20
CA HIS A 64 19.39 25.63 49.96
C HIS A 64 18.26 24.59 49.87
N GLN A 65 17.27 24.68 50.76
CA GLN A 65 16.12 23.78 50.76
C GLN A 65 15.30 23.96 49.48
N SER A 66 14.98 25.20 49.11
CA SER A 66 14.25 25.52 47.87
C SER A 66 14.98 25.00 46.62
N VAL A 67 16.30 25.18 46.55
CA VAL A 67 17.12 24.67 45.44
C VAL A 67 17.14 23.14 45.43
N SER A 68 17.24 22.50 46.59
CA SER A 68 17.21 21.04 46.70
C SER A 68 15.87 20.48 46.24
N ASP A 69 14.76 21.08 46.67
CA ASP A 69 13.41 20.70 46.26
C ASP A 69 13.19 20.90 44.76
N ALA A 70 13.68 22.03 44.21
CA ALA A 70 13.64 22.30 42.78
C ALA A 70 14.45 21.27 41.98
N LEU A 71 15.62 20.84 42.49
CA LEU A 71 16.45 19.83 41.84
C LEU A 71 15.78 18.46 41.82
N VAL A 72 15.17 18.06 42.94
CA VAL A 72 14.40 16.80 43.03
C VAL A 72 13.20 16.84 42.08
N GLN A 73 12.49 17.98 42.03
CA GLN A 73 11.36 18.14 41.13
C GLN A 73 11.80 18.12 39.66
N ALA A 74 12.91 18.77 39.33
CA ALA A 74 13.49 18.75 37.98
C ALA A 74 13.92 17.34 37.58
N GLN A 75 14.54 16.57 38.48
CA GLN A 75 14.88 15.17 38.23
C GLN A 75 13.62 14.34 37.96
N LYS A 76 12.60 14.47 38.81
CA LYS A 76 11.34 13.75 38.66
C LYS A 76 10.65 14.08 37.33
N ALA A 77 10.58 15.36 36.97
CA ALA A 77 10.02 15.80 35.70
C ALA A 77 10.83 15.28 34.50
N GLY A 78 12.16 15.24 34.62
CA GLY A 78 13.04 14.66 33.60
C GLY A 78 12.81 13.15 33.42
N GLU A 79 12.69 12.40 34.51
CA GLU A 79 12.39 10.97 34.50
C GLU A 79 11.00 10.69 33.91
N GLU A 80 9.98 11.45 34.31
CA GLU A 80 8.62 11.32 33.77
C GLU A 80 8.57 11.63 32.27
N THR A 81 9.25 12.70 31.83
CA THR A 81 9.36 13.05 30.41
C THR A 81 10.06 11.95 29.61
N LYS A 82 11.15 11.37 30.16
CA LYS A 82 11.87 10.26 29.53
C LYS A 82 10.99 9.01 29.41
N LEU A 83 10.24 8.68 30.46
CA LEU A 83 9.31 7.53 30.46
C LEU A 83 8.18 7.74 29.44
N ALA A 84 7.59 8.93 29.38
CA ALA A 84 6.57 9.27 28.40
C ALA A 84 7.11 9.16 26.97
N ALA A 85 8.28 9.75 26.69
CA ALA A 85 8.91 9.67 25.37
C ALA A 85 9.22 8.22 24.95
N ASN A 86 9.71 7.38 25.86
CA ASN A 86 9.95 5.97 25.57
C ASN A 86 8.65 5.23 25.26
N LYS A 87 7.60 5.44 26.05
CA LYS A 87 6.29 4.83 25.83
C LYS A 87 5.68 5.25 24.49
N ASP A 88 5.78 6.53 24.14
CA ASP A 88 5.29 7.05 22.87
C ASP A 88 6.09 6.50 21.68
N ALA A 89 7.42 6.34 21.85
CA ALA A 89 8.27 5.71 20.84
C ALA A 89 7.87 4.25 20.63
N GLU A 90 7.71 3.47 21.70
CA GLU A 90 7.25 2.08 21.63
C GLU A 90 5.86 1.96 20.98
N ALA A 91 4.92 2.82 21.36
CA ALA A 91 3.58 2.86 20.76
C ALA A 91 3.63 3.21 19.27
N THR A 92 4.49 4.14 18.88
CA THR A 92 4.70 4.52 17.48
C THR A 92 5.28 3.37 16.67
N ILE A 93 6.28 2.68 17.21
CA ILE A 93 6.89 1.50 16.57
C ILE A 93 5.84 0.39 16.42
N ALA A 94 5.09 0.08 17.48
CA ALA A 94 4.05 -0.95 17.45
C ALA A 94 2.96 -0.61 16.42
N LYS A 95 2.54 0.65 16.34
CA LYS A 95 1.57 1.11 15.35
C LYS A 95 2.12 0.99 13.92
N ALA A 96 3.38 1.38 13.70
CA ALA A 96 4.02 1.27 12.40
C ALA A 96 4.14 -0.19 11.95
N GLN A 97 4.52 -1.09 12.86
CA GLN A 97 4.57 -2.53 12.60
C GLN A 97 3.19 -3.09 12.23
N ALA A 98 2.15 -2.78 13.01
CA ALA A 98 0.79 -3.23 12.72
C ALA A 98 0.28 -2.72 11.37
N GLN A 99 0.59 -1.47 11.01
CA GLN A 99 0.25 -0.91 9.70
C GLN A 99 1.03 -1.58 8.57
N ALA A 100 2.32 -1.87 8.76
CA ALA A 100 3.13 -2.59 7.78
C ALA A 100 2.56 -3.99 7.55
N ASP A 101 2.24 -4.73 8.60
CA ASP A 101 1.63 -6.07 8.51
C ASP A 101 0.29 -6.02 7.78
N GLN A 102 -0.53 -5.00 8.04
CA GLN A 102 -1.80 -4.81 7.34
C GLN A 102 -1.58 -4.55 5.84
N ILE A 103 -0.63 -3.70 5.48
CA ILE A 103 -0.29 -3.41 4.07
C ILE A 103 0.21 -4.67 3.37
N VAL A 104 1.09 -5.45 4.03
CA VAL A 104 1.63 -6.69 3.46
C VAL A 104 0.50 -7.71 3.24
N ASN A 105 -0.39 -7.88 4.22
CA ASN A 105 -1.53 -8.80 4.08
C ASN A 105 -2.47 -8.38 2.94
N ASP A 106 -2.83 -7.10 2.85
CA ASP A 106 -3.67 -6.59 1.76
C ASP A 106 -2.98 -6.75 0.39
N ALA A 107 -1.66 -6.54 0.30
CA ALA A 107 -0.89 -6.79 -0.90
C ALA A 107 -0.89 -8.28 -1.29
N ILE A 108 -0.74 -9.19 -0.33
CA ILE A 108 -0.80 -10.64 -0.55
C ILE A 108 -2.19 -11.06 -1.05
N GLU A 109 -3.26 -10.55 -0.44
CA GLU A 109 -4.64 -10.84 -0.87
C GLU A 109 -4.90 -10.33 -2.29
N LYS A 110 -4.49 -9.11 -2.61
CA LYS A 110 -4.57 -8.55 -3.97
C LYS A 110 -3.79 -9.38 -4.97
N ALA A 111 -2.56 -9.80 -4.62
CA ALA A 111 -1.73 -10.64 -5.47
C ALA A 111 -2.39 -11.99 -5.76
N ARG A 112 -2.96 -12.64 -4.73
CA ARG A 112 -3.71 -13.90 -4.89
C ARG A 112 -4.92 -13.72 -5.79
N ARG A 113 -5.71 -12.64 -5.60
CA ARG A 113 -6.86 -12.33 -6.44
C ARG A 113 -6.46 -12.11 -7.90
N LEU A 114 -5.39 -11.37 -8.13
CA LEU A 114 -4.88 -11.12 -9.48
C LEU A 114 -4.37 -12.40 -10.14
N ALA A 115 -3.69 -13.28 -9.37
CA ALA A 115 -3.23 -14.58 -9.88
C ALA A 115 -4.41 -15.45 -10.32
N PHE A 116 -5.47 -15.51 -9.50
CA PHE A 116 -6.69 -16.24 -9.85
C PHE A 116 -7.38 -15.66 -11.10
N GLN A 117 -7.52 -14.34 -11.19
CA GLN A 117 -8.09 -13.68 -12.37
C GLN A 117 -7.27 -13.94 -13.64
N THR A 118 -5.94 -13.95 -13.51
CA THR A 118 -5.02 -14.25 -14.62
C THR A 118 -5.18 -15.69 -15.10
N GLU A 119 -5.30 -16.63 -14.17
CA GLU A 119 -5.52 -18.03 -14.50
C GLU A 119 -6.88 -18.26 -15.17
N ASP A 120 -7.94 -17.65 -14.64
CA ASP A 120 -9.28 -17.73 -15.25
C ASP A 120 -9.30 -17.11 -16.65
N MET A 121 -8.70 -15.93 -16.82
CA MET A 121 -8.56 -15.30 -18.14
C MET A 121 -7.81 -16.19 -19.12
N LYS A 122 -6.71 -16.84 -18.69
CA LYS A 122 -5.96 -17.79 -19.52
C LYS A 122 -6.81 -19.00 -19.91
N ARG A 123 -7.65 -19.51 -19.00
CA ARG A 123 -8.61 -20.59 -19.29
C ARG A 123 -9.65 -20.13 -20.32
N GLN A 124 -10.23 -18.95 -20.13
CA GLN A 124 -11.19 -18.36 -21.07
C GLN A 124 -10.56 -18.16 -22.46
N SER A 125 -9.33 -17.65 -22.55
CA SER A 125 -8.61 -17.49 -23.82
C SER A 125 -8.37 -18.83 -24.52
N LYS A 126 -8.03 -19.89 -23.79
CA LYS A 126 -7.88 -21.23 -24.37
C LYS A 126 -9.20 -21.74 -24.95
N VAL A 127 -10.30 -21.59 -24.21
CA VAL A 127 -11.65 -21.99 -24.67
C VAL A 127 -12.05 -21.18 -25.90
N PHE A 128 -11.87 -19.86 -25.86
CA PHE A 128 -12.14 -18.97 -26.99
C PHE A 128 -11.35 -19.39 -28.23
N ARG A 129 -10.03 -19.61 -28.10
CA ARG A 129 -9.17 -20.08 -29.20
C ARG A 129 -9.66 -21.40 -29.77
N SER A 130 -10.06 -22.36 -28.93
CA SER A 130 -10.58 -23.65 -29.39
C SER A 130 -11.90 -23.48 -30.17
N ARG A 131 -12.82 -22.65 -29.68
CA ARG A 131 -14.09 -22.37 -30.34
C ARG A 131 -13.90 -21.63 -31.65
N PHE A 132 -13.01 -20.65 -31.68
CA PHE A 132 -12.67 -19.90 -32.88
C PHE A 132 -12.05 -20.81 -33.94
N ARG A 133 -11.14 -21.70 -33.53
CA ARG A 133 -10.55 -22.70 -34.42
C ARG A 133 -11.61 -23.61 -35.04
N MET A 134 -12.52 -24.17 -34.22
CA MET A 134 -13.62 -25.00 -34.74
C MET A 134 -14.53 -24.23 -35.70
N LEU A 135 -14.82 -22.95 -35.42
CA LEU A 135 -15.62 -22.11 -36.31
C LEU A 135 -14.92 -21.92 -37.66
N VAL A 136 -13.63 -21.61 -37.67
CA VAL A 136 -12.85 -21.43 -38.90
C VAL A 136 -12.73 -22.76 -39.67
N GLU A 137 -12.49 -23.87 -38.98
CA GLU A 137 -12.45 -25.21 -39.59
C GLU A 137 -13.81 -25.55 -40.24
N ALA A 138 -14.94 -25.29 -39.57
CA ALA A 138 -16.26 -25.51 -40.14
C ALA A 138 -16.55 -24.62 -41.38
N GLN A 139 -16.12 -23.36 -41.37
CA GLN A 139 -16.24 -22.48 -42.56
C GLN A 139 -15.32 -22.93 -43.69
N LEU A 140 -14.12 -23.42 -43.37
CA LEU A 140 -13.19 -23.96 -44.35
C LEU A 140 -13.73 -25.27 -44.96
N ASP A 141 -14.33 -26.14 -44.15
CA ASP A 141 -14.96 -27.38 -44.61
C ASP A 141 -16.17 -27.10 -45.51
N LEU A 142 -16.96 -26.07 -45.21
CA LEU A 142 -18.04 -25.61 -46.09
C LEU A 142 -17.51 -25.13 -47.45
N LEU A 143 -16.39 -24.40 -47.48
CA LEU A 143 -15.75 -23.95 -48.72
C LEU A 143 -15.09 -25.08 -49.50
N LYS A 144 -14.61 -26.12 -48.80
CA LYS A 144 -14.02 -27.31 -49.42
C LYS A 144 -15.06 -28.30 -49.92
N ASN A 145 -16.33 -28.13 -49.56
CA ASN A 145 -17.37 -29.02 -50.07
C ASN A 145 -17.53 -28.80 -51.57
N GLU A 146 -17.55 -29.90 -52.33
CA GLU A 146 -17.67 -29.90 -53.80
C GLU A 146 -19.00 -29.28 -54.27
N ASP A 147 -19.93 -28.99 -53.35
CA ASP A 147 -21.14 -28.20 -53.59
C ASP A 147 -20.85 -26.90 -54.35
N TRP A 148 -19.72 -26.23 -54.08
CA TRP A 148 -19.31 -25.03 -54.81
C TRP A 148 -18.84 -25.34 -56.23
N ASP A 149 -18.15 -26.47 -56.44
CA ASP A 149 -17.74 -26.92 -57.77
C ASP A 149 -18.96 -27.34 -58.60
N TYR A 150 -19.99 -27.94 -57.97
CA TYR A 150 -21.28 -28.19 -58.61
C TYR A 150 -22.05 -26.90 -58.95
N LEU A 151 -22.03 -25.90 -58.06
CA LEU A 151 -22.72 -24.61 -58.27
C LEU A 151 -22.02 -23.74 -59.33
N LEU A 152 -20.69 -23.76 -59.39
CA LEU A 152 -19.92 -23.02 -60.41
C LEU A 152 -19.86 -23.75 -61.76
N ASN A 153 -20.02 -25.07 -61.80
CA ASN A 153 -20.10 -25.82 -63.05
C ASN A 153 -21.50 -25.79 -63.70
N TYR A 154 -22.41 -24.92 -63.24
CA TYR A 154 -23.70 -24.69 -63.88
C TYR A 154 -23.56 -23.80 -65.12
N ASP A 155 -22.89 -24.30 -66.16
CA ASP A 155 -22.84 -23.62 -67.47
C ASP A 155 -22.83 -24.61 -68.65
N LEU A 156 -23.41 -25.82 -68.50
CA LEU A 156 -23.51 -26.78 -69.61
C LEU A 156 -24.89 -27.35 -69.94
N ASP A 157 -25.97 -27.01 -69.23
CA ASP A 157 -27.31 -27.54 -69.54
C ASP A 157 -28.41 -26.48 -69.76
N ALA A 158 -28.04 -25.21 -69.95
CA ALA A 158 -29.00 -24.17 -70.35
C ALA A 158 -29.60 -24.40 -71.76
N GLU A 159 -29.03 -25.30 -72.55
CA GLU A 159 -29.53 -25.64 -73.89
C GLU A 159 -30.62 -26.75 -73.86
N GLN A 160 -30.65 -27.60 -72.82
CA GLN A 160 -31.60 -28.73 -72.76
C GLN A 160 -33.00 -28.33 -72.25
N VAL A 161 -33.12 -27.27 -71.46
CA VAL A 161 -34.41 -26.83 -70.89
C VAL A 161 -35.38 -26.26 -71.94
N THR A 162 -34.89 -25.82 -73.11
CA THR A 162 -35.77 -25.32 -74.18
C THR A 162 -36.44 -26.42 -75.00
N LEU A 163 -36.02 -27.68 -74.86
CA LEU A 163 -36.50 -28.81 -75.68
C LEU A 163 -37.53 -29.70 -74.99
N GLU A 164 -37.49 -29.84 -73.66
CA GLU A 164 -38.45 -30.69 -72.94
C GLU A 164 -39.82 -30.01 -72.76
N ASP A 165 -39.89 -28.68 -72.68
CA ASP A 165 -41.16 -27.96 -72.48
C ASP A 165 -42.11 -27.94 -73.70
N ILE A 166 -41.70 -28.50 -74.84
CA ILE A 166 -42.57 -28.63 -76.03
C ILE A 166 -43.50 -29.86 -75.92
N HIS A 167 -43.20 -30.82 -75.04
CA HIS A 167 -43.87 -32.12 -75.05
C HIS A 167 -45.12 -32.25 -74.15
N HIS A 168 -45.47 -31.22 -73.37
CA HIS A 168 -46.60 -31.26 -72.43
C HIS A 168 -47.59 -30.08 -72.54
N LEU A 169 -47.58 -29.32 -73.63
CA LEU A 169 -48.65 -28.36 -73.93
C LEU A 169 -49.77 -28.97 -74.80
N ASN A 170 -51.01 -28.61 -74.45
CA ASN A 170 -52.26 -29.01 -75.08
C ASN A 170 -52.34 -28.46 -76.53
N ASP A 171 -52.77 -29.28 -77.51
CA ASP A 171 -52.72 -28.98 -78.96
C ASP A 171 -53.50 -27.73 -79.43
N ASN A 172 -54.26 -27.09 -78.54
CA ASN A 172 -55.08 -25.91 -78.82
C ASN A 172 -54.44 -24.57 -78.41
N ASP A 173 -53.26 -24.55 -77.78
CA ASP A 173 -52.55 -23.30 -77.42
C ASP A 173 -51.25 -23.07 -78.23
N LEU A 174 -51.03 -23.82 -79.31
CA LEU A 174 -49.84 -23.67 -80.18
C LEU A 174 -50.04 -22.66 -81.31
N THR A 175 -49.08 -21.75 -81.48
CA THR A 175 -48.99 -20.89 -82.67
C THR A 175 -48.46 -21.66 -83.89
N GLU A 176 -48.73 -21.19 -85.13
CA GLU A 176 -48.39 -21.94 -86.35
C GLU A 176 -46.89 -22.24 -86.53
N GLU A 177 -46.01 -21.40 -85.97
CA GLU A 177 -44.55 -21.59 -86.03
C GLU A 177 -44.06 -22.74 -85.13
N GLU A 178 -44.74 -22.99 -84.01
CA GLU A 178 -44.37 -24.04 -83.05
C GLU A 178 -44.80 -25.44 -83.53
N LYS A 179 -45.86 -25.54 -84.34
CA LYS A 179 -46.25 -26.79 -85.03
C LYS A 179 -45.24 -27.21 -86.10
N ALA A 180 -44.58 -26.24 -86.76
CA ALA A 180 -43.56 -26.52 -87.76
C ALA A 180 -42.28 -27.11 -87.14
N MET A 181 -41.93 -26.68 -85.92
CA MET A 181 -40.75 -27.17 -85.20
C MET A 181 -40.94 -28.60 -84.65
N LYS A 182 -42.14 -28.95 -84.18
CA LYS A 182 -42.47 -30.32 -83.72
C LYS A 182 -42.36 -31.36 -84.84
N ASN A 183 -42.81 -31.02 -86.06
CA ASN A 183 -42.69 -31.90 -87.23
C ASN A 183 -41.23 -32.06 -87.71
N ASN A 184 -40.40 -31.03 -87.55
CA ASN A 184 -38.99 -31.10 -87.93
C ASN A 184 -38.17 -31.97 -86.96
N ALA A 185 -38.49 -31.93 -85.66
CA ALA A 185 -37.89 -32.78 -84.63
C ALA A 185 -38.27 -34.27 -84.78
N GLN A 186 -39.50 -34.59 -85.21
CA GLN A 186 -39.90 -35.97 -85.53
C GLN A 186 -39.23 -36.52 -86.80
N SER A 187 -38.79 -35.66 -87.72
CA SER A 187 -38.15 -36.06 -88.98
C SER A 187 -36.64 -36.36 -88.86
N GLN A 188 -35.97 -35.89 -87.81
CA GLN A 188 -34.55 -36.20 -87.54
C GLN A 188 -34.34 -37.49 -86.74
N SER A 189 -35.41 -38.06 -86.16
CA SER A 189 -35.34 -39.32 -85.40
C SER A 189 -35.34 -40.59 -86.28
N GLN A 190 -35.36 -40.45 -87.62
CA GLN A 190 -35.49 -41.57 -88.56
C GLN A 190 -34.28 -41.75 -89.52
N SER A 191 -33.21 -40.95 -89.41
CA SER A 191 -32.09 -40.95 -90.38
C SER A 191 -30.70 -41.36 -89.85
N THR A 192 -30.54 -41.74 -88.58
CA THR A 192 -29.23 -42.20 -88.06
C THR A 192 -29.23 -43.64 -87.55
N GLN A 193 -30.21 -44.43 -87.98
CA GLN A 193 -30.28 -45.90 -87.82
C GLN A 193 -29.88 -46.64 -89.11
N THR A 194 -28.91 -46.15 -89.88
CA THR A 194 -28.30 -46.89 -91.01
C THR A 194 -26.83 -46.52 -91.17
N SER A 195 -26.02 -46.86 -90.18
CA SER A 195 -24.55 -46.94 -90.30
C SER A 195 -24.07 -48.04 -89.36
N GLU A 196 -24.65 -49.23 -89.52
CA GLU A 196 -24.11 -50.46 -88.98
C GLU A 196 -22.79 -50.82 -89.69
N THR A 197 -21.95 -51.55 -88.98
CA THR A 197 -21.00 -52.57 -89.49
C THR A 197 -19.71 -52.12 -90.18
N SER A 198 -18.64 -51.97 -89.40
CA SER A 198 -17.33 -52.59 -89.70
C SER A 198 -16.37 -52.56 -88.49
N SER A 199 -15.83 -53.74 -88.12
CA SER A 199 -14.69 -54.03 -87.20
C SER A 199 -14.85 -53.61 -85.72
N THR A 200 -15.02 -54.45 -84.69
CA THR A 200 -14.54 -55.82 -84.36
C THR A 200 -13.02 -55.97 -84.37
N SER A 201 -12.35 -55.85 -83.21
CA SER A 201 -11.59 -56.93 -82.54
C SER A 201 -10.44 -56.42 -81.64
N GLN A 202 -10.58 -56.72 -80.35
CA GLN A 202 -9.59 -57.33 -79.44
C GLN A 202 -8.21 -56.71 -79.13
N SER A 203 -7.97 -56.74 -77.81
CA SER A 203 -6.79 -57.26 -77.09
C SER A 203 -5.74 -56.28 -76.57
N ASP A 204 -5.67 -56.29 -75.23
CA ASP A 204 -4.49 -56.43 -74.37
C ASP A 204 -3.25 -55.57 -74.67
N SER A 205 -2.80 -54.84 -73.64
CA SER A 205 -1.85 -55.43 -72.68
C SER A 205 -1.18 -54.32 -71.84
N THR A 206 -0.89 -54.64 -70.56
CA THR A 206 0.30 -54.29 -69.76
C THR A 206 0.93 -52.89 -69.94
N SER A 207 1.32 -52.13 -68.91
CA SER A 207 1.73 -52.46 -67.55
C SER A 207 2.39 -51.20 -66.97
N THR A 208 2.68 -51.24 -65.66
CA THR A 208 3.89 -50.65 -65.07
C THR A 208 3.83 -49.13 -64.87
N SER A 209 4.01 -48.56 -63.69
CA SER A 209 4.26 -49.00 -62.31
C SER A 209 4.31 -47.68 -61.53
N GLN A 210 3.59 -47.57 -60.41
CA GLN A 210 4.17 -47.73 -59.06
C GLN A 210 5.14 -46.56 -58.76
N SER A 211 4.75 -45.63 -57.89
CA SER A 211 4.76 -45.74 -56.41
C SER A 211 5.81 -44.74 -55.91
N GLU A 212 5.84 -44.23 -54.69
CA GLU A 212 5.34 -44.67 -53.39
C GLU A 212 5.42 -43.38 -52.53
N SER A 213 4.36 -43.03 -51.80
CA SER A 213 4.29 -43.26 -50.34
C SER A 213 5.37 -42.56 -49.53
N THR A 214 4.93 -41.73 -48.58
CA THR A 214 5.31 -41.96 -47.17
C THR A 214 4.18 -41.49 -46.27
N ASN A 215 3.83 -42.40 -45.38
CA ASN A 215 2.84 -42.30 -44.34
C ASN A 215 3.59 -42.21 -42.99
N LEU A 216 2.85 -41.86 -41.94
CA LEU A 216 3.06 -42.16 -40.52
C LEU A 216 3.95 -41.25 -39.63
N LYS A 217 3.30 -40.94 -38.49
CA LYS A 217 3.75 -40.57 -37.14
C LYS A 217 3.96 -39.11 -36.79
#